data_AF-A0AAW4UCF7-F1
#
_entry.id   AF-A0AAW4UCF7-F1
#
_cell.length_a   1.000
_cell.length_b   1.000
_cell.length_c   1.000
_cell.angle_alpha   90.00
_cell.angle_beta   90.00
_cell.angle_gamma   90.00
#
_symmetry.space_group_name_H-M   'P 1'
#
loop_
_entity.id
_entity.type
_entity.pdbx_description
1 polymer ?
#
loop_
_entity_poly.entity_id
_entity_poly.type
_entity_poly.pdbx_seq_one_letter_code
_entity_poly.pdbx_strand_id
1 'polypeptide(L)'
;MKLKYLSLLLSLICIMQFMTVPSLANAQAMEIKSNLTIDVEDIKDTAEYKGYLWRIDAKDDDNLPRNFRTSKDKFKKASDKYGIDVNYVPIREGLDELQASGSAQFSLNQFSALTKALQENGAKDIYIVDLRQENHGFFNNDAVSWYGKRDWANIGKSRKEIIRQEMNLLKANLNKNTKRATLNDDKNADEVDTSLIKTVTTEKNLVKKSNLHYVRIAATDHVWPSPENIDEFIKLYKSLPKDAWLHFHCEAGKGRTTTFLAMYDMMKNPQVPLKDILYRQLLLGGNYVAYTEDISASSNWKAPYYNQKAKMIEVFYQYVQENHQNNFQVLWSDWLKNHSL
;
A
#
# COMPACT_ATOMS: atom_id res chain seq x y z
N MET A 1 75.77 -48.66 -14.51
CA MET A 1 75.73 -49.08 -15.92
C MET A 1 74.68 -48.23 -16.65
N LYS A 2 75.15 -47.35 -17.55
CA LYS A 2 74.47 -46.59 -18.62
C LYS A 2 73.30 -45.62 -18.29
N LEU A 3 73.66 -44.32 -18.32
CA LEU A 3 72.88 -43.19 -18.85
C LEU A 3 72.25 -43.51 -20.22
N LYS A 4 71.16 -42.79 -20.59
CA LYS A 4 71.10 -41.97 -21.83
C LYS A 4 69.81 -41.13 -22.02
N TYR A 5 70.04 -39.82 -22.22
CA TYR A 5 69.38 -38.80 -23.07
C TYR A 5 68.02 -38.15 -22.75
N LEU A 6 68.17 -36.89 -22.31
CA LEU A 6 67.54 -35.61 -22.69
C LEU A 6 66.92 -35.51 -24.11
N SER A 7 65.72 -34.93 -24.23
CA SER A 7 65.37 -33.94 -25.27
C SER A 7 64.19 -33.04 -24.84
N LEU A 8 64.21 -31.80 -25.34
CA LEU A 8 63.43 -30.63 -24.98
C LEU A 8 62.41 -30.31 -26.11
N LEU A 9 61.36 -29.54 -25.77
CA LEU A 9 60.57 -28.59 -26.60
C LEU A 9 59.06 -28.89 -26.88
N LEU A 10 58.28 -27.91 -26.37
CA LEU A 10 57.14 -27.18 -26.96
C LEU A 10 55.69 -27.72 -26.96
N SER A 11 54.86 -26.96 -26.23
CA SER A 11 53.52 -26.44 -26.57
C SER A 11 52.42 -27.41 -27.02
N LEU A 12 51.37 -27.55 -26.20
CA LEU A 12 50.08 -26.90 -26.46
C LEU A 12 49.19 -26.99 -25.21
N ILE A 13 48.81 -25.82 -24.69
CA ILE A 13 47.75 -25.67 -23.70
C ILE A 13 46.43 -25.92 -24.42
N CYS A 14 45.75 -27.02 -24.11
CA CYS A 14 44.36 -27.22 -24.51
C CYS A 14 43.49 -26.90 -23.29
N ILE A 15 43.04 -25.65 -23.20
CA ILE A 15 41.99 -25.23 -22.28
C ILE A 15 40.69 -25.82 -22.83
N MET A 16 40.22 -26.93 -22.26
CA MET A 16 38.82 -27.30 -22.38
C MET A 16 38.01 -26.35 -21.50
N GLN A 17 37.47 -25.30 -22.12
CA GLN A 17 36.34 -24.57 -21.57
C GLN A 17 35.16 -25.54 -21.47
N PHE A 18 34.89 -26.03 -20.26
CA PHE A 18 33.53 -26.48 -19.93
C PHE A 18 32.64 -25.24 -19.99
N MET A 19 31.97 -25.03 -21.11
CA MET A 19 30.82 -24.15 -21.16
C MET A 19 29.76 -24.80 -20.26
N THR A 20 29.59 -24.25 -19.06
CA THR A 20 28.43 -24.52 -18.23
C THR A 20 27.21 -24.02 -18.98
N VAL A 21 26.46 -24.94 -19.58
CA VAL A 21 25.10 -24.67 -20.04
C VAL A 21 24.32 -24.18 -18.81
N PRO A 22 23.68 -23.00 -18.85
CA PRO A 22 22.83 -22.58 -17.75
C PRO A 22 21.74 -23.63 -17.58
N SER A 23 21.62 -24.19 -16.38
CA SER A 23 20.52 -25.08 -16.04
C SER A 23 19.20 -24.34 -16.27
N LEU A 24 18.17 -25.06 -16.71
CA LEU A 24 16.79 -24.54 -16.84
C LEU A 24 16.30 -23.81 -15.57
N ALA A 25 16.85 -24.16 -14.40
CA ALA A 25 16.60 -23.49 -13.13
C ALA A 25 17.14 -22.04 -13.06
N ASN A 26 18.30 -21.76 -13.67
CA ASN A 26 18.85 -20.40 -13.74
C ASN A 26 18.08 -19.52 -14.73
N ALA A 27 17.56 -20.09 -15.82
CA ALA A 27 16.72 -19.35 -16.76
C ALA A 27 15.39 -18.97 -16.12
N GLN A 28 14.71 -19.90 -15.42
CA GLN A 28 13.50 -19.59 -14.65
C GLN A 28 13.73 -18.57 -13.53
N ALA A 29 14.83 -18.68 -12.77
CA ALA A 29 15.15 -17.69 -11.74
C ALA A 29 15.47 -16.29 -12.31
N MET A 30 16.04 -16.22 -13.53
CA MET A 30 16.33 -14.95 -14.20
C MET A 30 15.08 -14.33 -14.85
N GLU A 31 14.15 -15.16 -15.35
CA GLU A 31 12.83 -14.75 -15.87
C GLU A 31 11.86 -14.32 -14.75
N ILE A 32 11.99 -14.91 -13.55
CA ILE A 32 11.26 -14.50 -12.34
C ILE A 32 11.81 -13.17 -11.81
N LYS A 33 13.14 -12.97 -11.80
CA LYS A 33 13.76 -11.70 -11.41
C LYS A 33 13.29 -10.51 -12.26
N SER A 34 13.04 -10.70 -13.55
CA SER A 34 12.53 -9.63 -14.43
C SER A 34 11.04 -9.34 -14.28
N ASN A 35 10.28 -10.19 -13.58
CA ASN A 35 8.81 -10.09 -13.50
C ASN A 35 8.29 -9.55 -12.15
N LEU A 36 9.16 -9.31 -11.16
CA LEU A 36 8.75 -8.95 -9.79
C LEU A 36 9.21 -7.57 -9.34
N THR A 37 10.30 -7.06 -9.92
CA THR A 37 10.54 -5.61 -9.96
C THR A 37 9.65 -5.05 -11.07
N ILE A 38 8.48 -4.54 -10.69
CA ILE A 38 8.05 -3.33 -11.40
C ILE A 38 9.02 -2.28 -10.91
N ASP A 39 10.16 -2.23 -11.58
CA ASP A 39 10.99 -1.05 -11.51
C ASP A 39 10.06 0.11 -11.85
N VAL A 40 10.17 1.17 -11.08
CA VAL A 40 9.58 2.46 -11.45
C VAL A 40 10.06 2.89 -12.86
N GLU A 41 11.04 2.20 -13.44
CA GLU A 41 11.43 2.23 -14.86
C GLU A 41 10.32 1.87 -15.87
N ASP A 42 9.26 1.15 -15.49
CA ASP A 42 8.09 0.95 -16.36
C ASP A 42 7.23 2.23 -16.50
N ILE A 43 7.45 3.22 -15.62
CA ILE A 43 6.92 4.59 -15.77
C ILE A 43 7.95 5.38 -16.58
N LYS A 44 7.98 5.11 -17.88
CA LYS A 44 8.92 5.74 -18.83
C LYS A 44 8.77 7.27 -18.91
N ASP A 45 7.58 7.80 -18.58
CA ASP A 45 7.33 9.24 -18.53
C ASP A 45 6.36 9.61 -17.38
N THR A 46 6.90 10.20 -16.32
CA THR A 46 6.08 10.72 -15.20
C THR A 46 5.17 11.89 -15.61
N ALA A 47 5.45 12.57 -16.73
CA ALA A 47 4.64 13.69 -17.22
C ALA A 47 3.23 13.25 -17.64
N GLU A 48 3.07 12.01 -18.12
CA GLU A 48 1.77 11.43 -18.46
C GLU A 48 0.81 11.38 -17.26
N TYR A 49 1.36 11.25 -16.05
CA TYR A 49 0.60 11.10 -14.82
C TYR A 49 0.36 12.42 -14.08
N LYS A 50 0.86 13.54 -14.61
CA LYS A 50 0.73 14.87 -13.99
C LYS A 50 -0.73 15.15 -13.62
N GLY A 51 -0.96 15.60 -12.39
CA GLY A 51 -2.30 15.97 -11.93
C GLY A 51 -2.89 17.13 -12.74
N TYR A 52 -4.18 17.04 -13.03
CA TYR A 52 -4.91 17.97 -13.90
C TYR A 52 -6.31 18.33 -13.40
N LEU A 53 -6.81 17.67 -12.35
CA LEU A 53 -8.18 17.84 -11.87
C LEU A 53 -8.22 17.80 -10.33
N TRP A 54 -9.01 18.68 -9.72
CA TRP A 54 -9.44 18.47 -8.34
C TRP A 54 -10.57 17.46 -8.29
N ARG A 55 -10.23 16.23 -7.89
CA ARG A 55 -11.21 15.17 -7.65
C ARG A 55 -11.89 15.42 -6.30
N ILE A 56 -13.20 15.22 -6.25
CA ILE A 56 -13.97 15.14 -5.01
C ILE A 56 -13.86 13.70 -4.50
N ASP A 57 -13.18 13.52 -3.38
CA ASP A 57 -12.99 12.20 -2.77
C ASP A 57 -14.15 11.85 -1.84
N ALA A 58 -14.65 12.84 -1.11
CA ALA A 58 -15.86 12.75 -0.29
C ALA A 58 -16.50 14.14 -0.14
N LYS A 59 -17.82 14.20 -0.34
CA LYS A 59 -18.61 15.39 0.01
C LYS A 59 -18.77 15.50 1.53
N ASP A 60 -18.93 16.73 2.02
CA ASP A 60 -19.26 16.96 3.42
C ASP A 60 -20.60 16.31 3.78
N ASP A 61 -20.56 15.40 4.76
CA ASP A 61 -21.68 14.55 5.18
C ASP A 61 -21.40 14.07 6.61
N ASP A 62 -22.44 13.73 7.37
CA ASP A 62 -22.34 13.34 8.78
C ASP A 62 -22.29 11.81 8.98
N ASN A 63 -22.38 11.02 7.91
CA ASN A 63 -22.25 9.56 7.93
C ASN A 63 -20.79 9.11 8.14
N LEU A 64 -20.60 7.81 8.40
CA LEU A 64 -19.25 7.24 8.39
C LEU A 64 -18.65 7.22 6.97
N PRO A 65 -17.32 7.37 6.82
CA PRO A 65 -16.67 7.23 5.53
C PRO A 65 -16.92 5.84 4.95
N ARG A 66 -16.96 5.75 3.62
CA ARG A 66 -17.19 4.48 2.91
C ARG A 66 -16.20 3.42 3.37
N ASN A 67 -16.63 2.16 3.38
CA ASN A 67 -15.80 1.01 3.77
C ASN A 67 -15.19 1.09 5.17
N PHE A 68 -15.74 1.92 6.07
CA PHE A 68 -15.39 1.87 7.49
C PHE A 68 -15.59 0.46 8.04
N ARG A 69 -14.58 -0.02 8.75
CA ARG A 69 -14.54 -1.33 9.42
C ARG A 69 -13.53 -1.32 10.55
N THR A 70 -13.76 -2.13 11.56
CA THR A 70 -12.85 -2.33 12.69
C THR A 70 -12.46 -3.80 12.84
N SER A 71 -11.34 -4.08 13.51
CA SER A 71 -10.94 -5.45 13.82
C SER A 71 -11.95 -6.17 14.73
N LYS A 72 -12.76 -5.42 15.48
CA LYS A 72 -13.81 -5.93 16.36
C LYS A 72 -15.11 -6.27 15.63
N ASP A 73 -15.23 -5.93 14.34
CA ASP A 73 -16.45 -6.22 13.60
C ASP A 73 -16.65 -7.73 13.42
N LYS A 74 -17.92 -8.13 13.30
CA LYS A 74 -18.28 -9.49 12.90
C LYS A 74 -17.89 -9.72 11.44
N PHE A 75 -17.49 -10.94 11.13
CA PHE A 75 -17.23 -11.34 9.75
C PHE A 75 -18.50 -11.25 8.90
N LYS A 76 -18.35 -10.60 7.74
CA LYS A 76 -19.34 -10.54 6.66
C LYS A 76 -19.27 -11.83 5.86
N LYS A 77 -20.27 -12.07 5.01
CA LYS A 77 -20.25 -13.20 4.07
C LYS A 77 -19.19 -12.96 3.00
N ALA A 78 -18.41 -14.00 2.69
CA ALA A 78 -17.49 -13.97 1.56
C ALA A 78 -18.27 -13.86 0.23
N SER A 79 -17.71 -13.16 -0.74
CA SER A 79 -18.15 -13.21 -2.14
C SER A 79 -17.22 -14.09 -2.96
N ASP A 80 -17.76 -14.79 -3.95
CA ASP A 80 -17.02 -15.59 -4.93
C ASP A 80 -16.15 -14.76 -5.90
N LYS A 81 -16.30 -13.43 -5.91
CA LYS A 81 -15.53 -12.47 -6.72
C LYS A 81 -14.02 -12.73 -6.81
N TYR A 82 -13.41 -13.27 -5.76
CA TYR A 82 -11.96 -13.50 -5.69
C TYR A 82 -11.53 -14.94 -6.01
N GLY A 83 -12.46 -15.82 -6.41
CA GLY A 83 -12.15 -17.24 -6.66
C GLY A 83 -11.70 -17.99 -5.40
N ILE A 84 -12.18 -17.57 -4.23
CA ILE A 84 -11.80 -18.12 -2.92
C ILE A 84 -12.85 -19.11 -2.39
N ASP A 85 -12.47 -19.92 -1.39
CA ASP A 85 -13.40 -20.78 -0.68
C ASP A 85 -14.33 -19.93 0.22
N VAL A 86 -15.55 -19.68 -0.23
CA VAL A 86 -16.53 -18.85 0.47
C VAL A 86 -17.02 -19.43 1.80
N ASN A 87 -16.76 -20.72 2.06
CA ASN A 87 -17.16 -21.39 3.30
C ASN A 87 -16.03 -21.46 4.33
N TYR A 88 -14.82 -21.00 3.97
CA TYR A 88 -13.69 -20.99 4.89
C TYR A 88 -13.93 -20.01 6.04
N VAL A 89 -13.77 -20.49 7.28
CA VAL A 89 -13.93 -19.69 8.49
C VAL A 89 -12.54 -19.43 9.09
N PRO A 90 -12.02 -18.18 9.02
CA PRO A 90 -10.69 -17.88 9.52
C PRO A 90 -10.67 -17.72 11.04
N ILE A 91 -9.48 -17.90 11.61
CA ILE A 91 -9.22 -17.73 13.05
C ILE A 91 -9.37 -16.25 13.46
N ARG A 92 -10.06 -16.01 14.59
CA ARG A 92 -10.25 -14.67 15.20
C ARG A 92 -9.25 -14.33 16.30
N GLU A 93 -8.42 -15.27 16.74
CA GLU A 93 -7.43 -15.05 17.79
C GLU A 93 -6.56 -13.81 17.49
N GLY A 94 -6.42 -12.93 18.48
CA GLY A 94 -5.64 -11.69 18.42
C GLY A 94 -6.27 -10.55 17.61
N LEU A 95 -7.44 -10.75 16.99
CA LEU A 95 -8.08 -9.75 16.13
C LEU A 95 -8.81 -8.68 16.95
N ASP A 96 -9.46 -9.05 18.05
CA ASP A 96 -10.18 -8.10 18.90
C ASP A 96 -9.21 -7.18 19.67
N GLU A 97 -7.99 -7.68 19.95
CA GLU A 97 -6.85 -6.95 20.53
C GLU A 97 -6.01 -6.20 19.49
N LEU A 98 -6.28 -6.38 18.18
CA LEU A 98 -5.51 -5.71 17.12
C LEU A 98 -5.63 -4.19 17.21
N GLN A 99 -6.76 -3.65 17.72
CA GLN A 99 -7.02 -2.20 17.85
C GLN A 99 -6.81 -1.45 16.52
N ALA A 100 -7.34 -2.02 15.44
CA ALA A 100 -7.18 -1.45 14.11
C ALA A 100 -8.52 -1.23 13.41
N SER A 101 -8.54 -0.28 12.50
CA SER A 101 -9.68 0.03 11.65
C SER A 101 -9.22 0.58 10.32
N GLY A 102 -10.13 0.65 9.35
CA GLY A 102 -9.86 1.44 8.15
C GLY A 102 -11.08 1.84 7.37
N SER A 103 -10.93 2.83 6.50
CA SER A 103 -11.99 3.37 5.65
C SER A 103 -11.44 4.01 4.38
N ALA A 104 -12.36 4.48 3.53
CA ALA A 104 -12.10 5.46 2.48
C ALA A 104 -11.78 6.84 3.08
N GLN A 105 -11.42 7.79 2.21
CA GLN A 105 -11.28 9.19 2.57
C GLN A 105 -12.59 9.71 3.20
N PHE A 106 -12.42 10.51 4.24
CA PHE A 106 -13.49 11.24 4.93
C PHE A 106 -13.45 12.72 4.57
N SER A 107 -14.61 13.37 4.54
CA SER A 107 -14.76 14.84 4.66
C SER A 107 -14.63 15.30 6.12
N LEU A 108 -14.75 16.61 6.39
CA LEU A 108 -14.60 17.14 7.76
C LEU A 108 -15.65 16.58 8.73
N ASN A 109 -16.93 16.54 8.34
CA ASN A 109 -17.96 16.01 9.24
C ASN A 109 -17.89 14.49 9.35
N GLN A 110 -17.56 13.78 8.27
CA GLN A 110 -17.30 12.34 8.33
C GLN A 110 -16.12 11.99 9.24
N PHE A 111 -15.10 12.86 9.32
CA PHE A 111 -14.01 12.70 10.29
C PHE A 111 -14.51 12.78 11.74
N SER A 112 -15.44 13.68 12.02
CA SER A 112 -16.08 13.80 13.33
C SER A 112 -16.90 12.53 13.66
N ALA A 113 -17.67 12.01 12.70
CA ALA A 113 -18.40 10.76 12.86
C ALA A 113 -17.46 9.56 13.05
N LEU A 114 -16.38 9.49 12.27
CA LEU A 114 -15.35 8.46 12.36
C LEU A 114 -14.71 8.45 13.75
N THR A 115 -14.22 9.58 14.24
CA THR A 115 -13.52 9.66 15.53
C THR A 115 -14.43 9.26 16.69
N LYS A 116 -15.71 9.66 16.65
CA LYS A 116 -16.72 9.20 17.60
C LYS A 116 -16.89 7.68 17.55
N ALA A 117 -17.06 7.09 16.37
CA ALA A 117 -17.21 5.65 16.23
C ALA A 117 -15.98 4.86 16.71
N LEU A 118 -14.77 5.40 16.52
CA LEU A 118 -13.55 4.80 17.06
C LEU A 118 -13.54 4.83 18.59
N GLN A 119 -13.91 5.95 19.21
CA GLN A 119 -14.01 6.08 20.67
C GLN A 119 -15.07 5.15 21.26
N GLU A 120 -16.21 4.99 20.59
CA GLU A 120 -17.26 4.03 20.98
C GLU A 120 -16.77 2.57 20.89
N ASN A 121 -15.81 2.28 19.99
CA ASN A 121 -15.10 1.01 19.92
C ASN A 121 -13.97 0.88 20.97
N GLY A 122 -13.84 1.84 21.89
CA GLY A 122 -12.88 1.84 22.98
C GLY A 122 -11.50 2.37 22.61
N ALA A 123 -11.34 3.02 21.46
CA ALA A 123 -10.09 3.65 21.07
C ALA A 123 -9.82 4.88 21.95
N LYS A 124 -8.66 4.91 22.61
CA LYS A 124 -8.23 6.02 23.49
C LYS A 124 -7.11 6.85 22.86
N ASP A 125 -6.12 6.17 22.31
CA ASP A 125 -4.95 6.79 21.68
C ASP A 125 -4.98 6.52 20.17
N ILE A 126 -5.56 7.46 19.40
CA ILE A 126 -5.91 7.25 17.99
C ILE A 126 -4.84 7.84 17.08
N TYR A 127 -4.33 6.99 16.19
CA TYR A 127 -3.47 7.35 15.07
C TYR A 127 -4.25 7.25 13.76
N ILE A 128 -4.38 8.39 13.07
CA ILE A 128 -4.86 8.43 11.70
C ILE A 128 -3.65 8.21 10.79
N VAL A 129 -3.61 7.05 10.15
CA VAL A 129 -2.54 6.62 9.23
C VAL A 129 -3.02 6.84 7.80
N ASP A 130 -2.64 7.98 7.25
CA ASP A 130 -2.89 8.38 5.87
C ASP A 130 -1.88 7.68 4.95
N LEU A 131 -2.40 6.83 4.06
CA LEU A 131 -1.63 6.02 3.13
C LEU A 131 -1.53 6.64 1.72
N ARG A 132 -1.93 7.90 1.55
CA ARG A 132 -2.10 8.51 0.22
C ARG A 132 -0.83 9.18 -0.27
N GLN A 133 -0.37 8.86 -1.47
CA GLN A 133 0.76 9.56 -2.10
C GLN A 133 0.30 10.84 -2.80
N GLU A 134 -0.88 10.79 -3.41
CA GLU A 134 -1.56 11.89 -4.07
C GLU A 134 -1.76 13.07 -3.11
N ASN A 135 -1.56 14.29 -3.62
CA ASN A 135 -1.80 15.49 -2.82
C ASN A 135 -3.28 15.65 -2.59
N HIS A 136 -3.67 15.84 -1.33
CA HIS A 136 -5.07 15.95 -0.96
C HIS A 136 -5.25 16.86 0.25
N GLY A 137 -6.50 17.17 0.55
CA GLY A 137 -6.89 17.99 1.69
C GLY A 137 -8.35 18.34 1.60
N PHE A 138 -8.72 19.49 2.13
CA PHE A 138 -10.11 19.87 2.27
C PHE A 138 -10.38 21.25 1.69
N PHE A 139 -11.47 21.36 0.95
CA PHE A 139 -12.01 22.59 0.39
C PHE A 139 -13.45 22.77 0.86
N ASN A 140 -13.73 23.79 1.67
CA ASN A 140 -15.07 24.02 2.24
C ASN A 140 -15.66 22.74 2.85
N ASN A 141 -14.87 22.03 3.67
CA ASN A 141 -15.20 20.75 4.31
C ASN A 141 -15.19 19.50 3.43
N ASP A 142 -15.43 19.62 2.13
CA ASP A 142 -15.29 18.50 1.18
C ASP A 142 -13.83 18.00 1.14
N ALA A 143 -13.64 16.69 1.09
CA ALA A 143 -12.33 16.10 0.83
C ALA A 143 -12.04 16.07 -0.67
N VAL A 144 -10.83 16.51 -1.04
CA VAL A 144 -10.39 16.62 -2.44
C VAL A 144 -8.96 16.11 -2.63
N SER A 145 -8.67 15.62 -3.82
CA SER A 145 -7.32 15.24 -4.25
C SER A 145 -6.96 15.86 -5.59
N TRP A 146 -5.67 16.13 -5.79
CA TRP A 146 -5.13 16.57 -7.07
C TRP A 146 -4.86 15.36 -7.95
N TYR A 147 -5.87 14.98 -8.71
CA TYR A 147 -5.91 13.76 -9.49
C TYR A 147 -5.17 13.90 -10.80
N GLY A 148 -4.35 12.89 -11.10
CA GLY A 148 -3.76 12.62 -12.41
C GLY A 148 -4.17 11.23 -12.89
N LYS A 149 -3.76 10.85 -14.10
CA LYS A 149 -4.04 9.51 -14.63
C LYS A 149 -3.62 8.44 -13.61
N ARG A 150 -4.48 7.45 -13.35
CA ARG A 150 -4.28 6.37 -12.36
C ARG A 150 -4.10 6.81 -10.90
N ASP A 151 -4.40 8.07 -10.57
CA ASP A 151 -4.09 8.68 -9.27
C ASP A 151 -2.58 8.78 -8.97
N TRP A 152 -1.76 8.90 -10.02
CA TRP A 152 -0.29 8.85 -9.95
C TRP A 152 0.37 10.24 -10.08
N ALA A 153 -0.32 11.31 -9.71
CA ALA A 153 0.18 12.70 -9.85
C ALA A 153 1.51 12.99 -9.11
N ASN A 154 1.88 12.12 -8.18
CA ASN A 154 3.10 12.22 -7.37
C ASN A 154 4.06 11.04 -7.55
N ILE A 155 3.85 10.21 -8.57
CA ILE A 155 4.72 9.08 -8.82
C ILE A 155 6.16 9.54 -9.08
N GLY A 156 7.13 8.83 -8.51
CA GLY A 156 8.55 9.19 -8.57
C GLY A 156 8.99 10.35 -7.65
N LYS A 157 8.07 11.05 -6.97
CA LYS A 157 8.44 12.11 -6.02
C LYS A 157 8.75 11.55 -4.64
N SER A 158 9.69 12.19 -3.94
CA SER A 158 9.95 11.87 -2.54
C SER A 158 8.82 12.34 -1.63
N ARG A 159 8.65 11.67 -0.49
CA ARG A 159 7.68 12.07 0.56
C ARG A 159 7.84 13.53 1.00
N LYS A 160 9.07 14.04 1.07
CA LYS A 160 9.37 15.43 1.45
C LYS A 160 8.84 16.42 0.41
N GLU A 161 8.97 16.11 -0.88
CA GLU A 161 8.44 16.93 -1.97
C GLU A 161 6.92 16.93 -1.99
N ILE A 162 6.31 15.76 -1.82
CA ILE A 162 4.85 15.59 -1.75
C ILE A 162 4.26 16.48 -0.64
N ILE A 163 4.78 16.36 0.59
CA ILE A 163 4.30 17.13 1.75
C ILE A 163 4.48 18.63 1.54
N ARG A 164 5.61 19.06 0.94
CA ARG A 164 5.88 20.47 0.65
C ARG A 164 4.91 21.04 -0.38
N GLN A 165 4.56 20.27 -1.40
CA GLN A 165 3.67 20.70 -2.49
C GLN A 165 2.20 20.79 -2.03
N GLU A 166 1.76 19.88 -1.15
CA GLU A 166 0.35 19.73 -0.77
C GLU A 166 -0.30 21.02 -0.29
N MET A 167 0.28 21.66 0.74
CA MET A 167 -0.29 22.89 1.30
C MET A 167 -0.23 24.06 0.32
N ASN A 168 0.82 24.14 -0.51
CA ASN A 168 0.92 25.19 -1.52
C ASN A 168 -0.17 25.04 -2.58
N LEU A 169 -0.43 23.82 -3.03
CA LEU A 169 -1.45 23.51 -4.01
C LEU A 169 -2.86 23.79 -3.47
N LEU A 170 -3.13 23.43 -2.22
CA LEU A 170 -4.40 23.76 -1.56
C LEU A 170 -4.59 25.27 -1.42
N LYS A 171 -3.60 25.99 -0.87
CA LYS A 171 -3.66 27.45 -0.68
C LYS A 171 -3.79 28.23 -1.99
N ALA A 172 -3.25 27.71 -3.09
CA ALA A 172 -3.39 28.35 -4.40
C ALA A 172 -4.86 28.47 -4.88
N ASN A 173 -5.78 27.72 -4.26
CA ASN A 173 -7.22 27.74 -4.56
C ASN A 173 -8.03 28.58 -3.57
N LEU A 174 -7.45 29.06 -2.47
CA LEU A 174 -8.16 29.89 -1.49
C LEU A 174 -8.64 31.21 -2.13
N ASN A 175 -9.89 31.57 -1.87
CA ASN A 175 -10.60 32.72 -2.42
C ASN A 175 -10.75 32.70 -3.95
N LYS A 176 -10.75 31.51 -4.57
CA LYS A 176 -11.00 31.33 -6.01
C LYS A 176 -12.20 30.44 -6.26
N ASN A 177 -12.87 30.67 -7.39
CA ASN A 177 -13.81 29.69 -7.94
C ASN A 177 -13.00 28.54 -8.52
N THR A 178 -13.03 27.38 -7.87
CA THR A 178 -12.26 26.21 -8.27
C THR A 178 -13.19 25.14 -8.81
N LYS A 179 -12.88 24.66 -10.02
CA LYS A 179 -13.55 23.51 -10.62
C LYS A 179 -13.09 22.22 -9.95
N ARG A 180 -14.04 21.39 -9.55
CA ARG A 180 -13.88 20.10 -8.90
C ARG A 180 -14.81 19.09 -9.55
N ALA A 181 -14.51 17.80 -9.51
CA ALA A 181 -15.42 16.79 -10.05
C ALA A 181 -15.34 15.45 -9.33
N THR A 182 -16.44 14.70 -9.30
CA THR A 182 -16.37 13.25 -9.09
C THR A 182 -15.81 12.57 -10.36
N LEU A 183 -15.44 11.29 -10.24
CA LEU A 183 -14.98 10.49 -11.37
C LEU A 183 -15.92 9.33 -11.60
N ASN A 184 -16.28 9.07 -12.86
CA ASN A 184 -17.04 7.87 -13.25
C ASN A 184 -16.14 6.62 -13.30
N ASP A 185 -16.72 5.49 -13.72
CA ASP A 185 -16.02 4.20 -13.79
C ASP A 185 -14.82 4.22 -14.75
N ASP A 186 -14.92 4.97 -15.85
CA ASP A 186 -13.86 5.18 -16.85
C ASP A 186 -12.80 6.21 -16.41
N LYS A 187 -12.93 6.75 -15.18
CA LYS A 187 -12.04 7.79 -14.63
C LYS A 187 -12.06 9.12 -15.37
N ASN A 188 -13.17 9.40 -16.04
CA ASN A 188 -13.48 10.72 -16.58
C ASN A 188 -14.19 11.57 -15.53
N ALA A 189 -14.04 12.88 -15.62
CA ALA A 189 -14.80 13.81 -14.78
C ALA A 189 -16.30 13.64 -15.04
N ASP A 190 -17.08 13.54 -13.97
CA ASP A 190 -18.52 13.28 -14.04
C ASP A 190 -19.32 14.46 -13.47
N GLU A 191 -19.66 14.43 -12.17
CA GLU A 191 -20.36 15.53 -11.52
C GLU A 191 -19.40 16.69 -11.26
N VAL A 192 -19.42 17.68 -12.16
CA VAL A 192 -18.58 18.87 -12.08
C VAL A 192 -19.24 19.95 -11.21
N ASP A 193 -18.49 20.41 -10.20
CA ASP A 193 -18.84 21.50 -9.30
C ASP A 193 -17.82 22.63 -9.46
N THR A 194 -18.27 23.87 -9.57
CA THR A 194 -17.41 25.05 -9.45
C THR A 194 -17.93 25.93 -8.32
N SER A 195 -17.10 26.11 -7.30
CA SER A 195 -17.48 26.84 -6.09
C SER A 195 -16.33 27.70 -5.57
N LEU A 196 -16.67 28.79 -4.90
CA LEU A 196 -15.70 29.67 -4.24
C LEU A 196 -15.12 28.94 -3.01
N ILE A 197 -13.81 28.69 -3.03
CA ILE A 197 -13.12 28.03 -1.93
C ILE A 197 -12.79 29.06 -0.86
N LYS A 198 -13.53 29.03 0.26
CA LYS A 198 -13.37 29.97 1.37
C LYS A 198 -12.45 29.43 2.46
N THR A 199 -12.36 28.10 2.58
CA THR A 199 -11.51 27.45 3.57
C THR A 199 -10.69 26.35 2.92
N VAL A 200 -9.44 26.23 3.37
CA VAL A 200 -8.53 25.15 2.99
C VAL A 200 -7.86 24.60 4.24
N THR A 201 -7.74 23.29 4.36
CA THR A 201 -6.91 22.66 5.40
C THR A 201 -6.31 21.37 4.89
N THR A 202 -5.14 21.01 5.43
CA THR A 202 -4.56 19.67 5.24
C THR A 202 -5.21 18.69 6.21
N GLU A 203 -5.11 17.40 5.90
CA GLU A 203 -5.55 16.35 6.82
C GLU A 203 -4.74 16.35 8.11
N LYS A 204 -3.42 16.53 8.03
CA LYS A 204 -2.56 16.72 9.21
C LYS A 204 -3.10 17.78 10.16
N ASN A 205 -3.55 18.93 9.64
CA ASN A 205 -4.07 20.01 10.46
C ASN A 205 -5.42 19.66 11.07
N LEU A 206 -6.31 19.01 10.32
CA LEU A 206 -7.61 18.52 10.81
C LEU A 206 -7.43 17.53 11.98
N VAL A 207 -6.58 16.52 11.78
CA VAL A 207 -6.32 15.46 12.77
C VAL A 207 -5.69 16.05 14.03
N LYS A 208 -4.68 16.92 13.88
CA LYS A 208 -4.03 17.58 15.02
C LYS A 208 -4.94 18.52 15.78
N LYS A 209 -5.83 19.24 15.10
CA LYS A 209 -6.84 20.11 15.74
C LYS A 209 -7.80 19.30 16.63
N SER A 210 -7.95 18.01 16.35
CA SER A 210 -8.79 17.08 17.11
C SER A 210 -8.00 16.33 18.20
N ASN A 211 -6.77 16.76 18.50
CA ASN A 211 -5.86 16.14 19.48
C ASN A 211 -5.54 14.66 19.21
N LEU A 212 -5.54 14.25 17.93
CA LEU A 212 -5.19 12.90 17.52
C LEU A 212 -3.79 12.86 16.86
N HIS A 213 -3.23 11.66 16.77
CA HIS A 213 -1.94 11.45 16.11
C HIS A 213 -2.13 11.33 14.59
N TYR A 214 -1.32 12.04 13.82
CA TYR A 214 -1.32 11.97 12.35
C TYR A 214 -0.01 11.36 11.86
N VAL A 215 -0.13 10.33 11.02
CA VAL A 215 1.01 9.68 10.36
C VAL A 215 0.73 9.63 8.86
N ARG A 216 1.71 10.06 8.06
CA ARG A 216 1.65 10.00 6.60
C ARG A 216 2.65 9.00 6.06
N ILE A 217 2.18 7.96 5.37
CA ILE A 217 2.97 7.02 4.58
C ILE A 217 2.53 7.19 3.11
N ALA A 218 3.40 7.73 2.26
CA ALA A 218 3.02 8.18 0.92
C ALA A 218 3.00 7.04 -0.12
N ALA A 219 2.11 6.06 0.06
CA ALA A 219 1.99 4.88 -0.81
C ALA A 219 1.21 5.17 -2.10
N THR A 220 1.83 4.88 -3.24
CA THR A 220 1.25 5.04 -4.58
C THR A 220 -0.04 4.23 -4.72
N ASP A 221 -1.07 4.76 -5.37
CA ASP A 221 -2.30 4.00 -5.56
C ASP A 221 -2.11 2.79 -6.49
N HIS A 222 -2.95 1.77 -6.31
CA HIS A 222 -3.05 0.54 -7.11
C HIS A 222 -1.91 -0.48 -6.98
N VAL A 223 -0.71 -0.06 -6.59
CA VAL A 223 0.50 -0.90 -6.54
C VAL A 223 0.83 -1.43 -5.13
N TRP A 224 1.84 -2.30 -5.01
CA TRP A 224 2.39 -2.70 -3.71
C TRP A 224 3.17 -1.53 -3.07
N PRO A 225 3.08 -1.29 -1.75
CA PRO A 225 3.83 -0.23 -1.09
C PRO A 225 5.35 -0.38 -1.28
N SER A 226 6.07 0.72 -1.48
CA SER A 226 7.52 0.66 -1.70
C SER A 226 8.26 0.15 -0.45
N PRO A 227 9.49 -0.37 -0.59
CA PRO A 227 10.29 -0.76 0.56
C PRO A 227 10.44 0.36 1.60
N GLU A 228 10.60 1.60 1.17
CA GLU A 228 10.70 2.77 2.05
C GLU A 228 9.39 3.03 2.81
N ASN A 229 8.23 2.84 2.17
CA ASN A 229 6.94 2.97 2.84
C ASN A 229 6.73 1.87 3.90
N ILE A 230 7.19 0.65 3.62
CA ILE A 230 7.09 -0.46 4.56
C ILE A 230 8.06 -0.26 5.74
N ASP A 231 9.28 0.24 5.50
CA ASP A 231 10.20 0.61 6.57
C ASP A 231 9.66 1.74 7.46
N GLU A 232 9.04 2.77 6.87
CA GLU A 232 8.35 3.82 7.64
C GLU A 232 7.22 3.24 8.51
N PHE A 233 6.49 2.25 7.99
CA PHE A 233 5.42 1.57 8.71
C PHE A 233 5.95 0.68 9.86
N ILE A 234 7.00 -0.10 9.63
CA ILE A 234 7.65 -0.89 10.69
C ILE A 234 8.20 0.04 11.77
N LYS A 235 8.77 1.18 11.38
CA LYS A 235 9.21 2.21 12.33
C LYS A 235 8.06 2.77 13.16
N LEU A 236 6.91 3.06 12.54
CA LEU A 236 5.68 3.42 13.26
C LEU A 236 5.33 2.32 14.26
N TYR A 237 5.15 1.08 13.79
CA TYR A 237 4.79 -0.09 14.60
C TYR A 237 5.62 -0.21 15.88
N LYS A 238 6.96 -0.15 15.75
CA LYS A 238 7.90 -0.28 16.87
C LYS A 238 7.81 0.84 17.89
N SER A 239 7.26 1.99 17.51
CA SER A 239 7.12 3.18 18.37
C SER A 239 5.78 3.28 19.08
N LEU A 240 4.81 2.42 18.75
CA LEU A 240 3.45 2.53 19.26
C LEU A 240 3.40 2.16 20.75
N PRO A 241 2.65 2.92 21.57
CA PRO A 241 2.29 2.46 22.89
C PRO A 241 1.37 1.23 22.81
N LYS A 242 1.27 0.50 23.92
CA LYS A 242 0.52 -0.75 23.99
C LYS A 242 -0.95 -0.61 23.55
N ASP A 243 -1.58 0.52 23.89
CA ASP A 243 -3.02 0.76 23.70
C ASP A 243 -3.32 1.65 22.47
N ALA A 244 -2.36 1.80 21.56
CA ALA A 244 -2.53 2.59 20.34
C ALA A 244 -3.57 1.97 19.40
N TRP A 245 -4.52 2.79 18.94
CA TRP A 245 -5.46 2.42 17.90
C TRP A 245 -5.03 2.99 16.55
N LEU A 246 -4.85 2.13 15.56
CA LEU A 246 -4.50 2.56 14.20
C LEU A 246 -5.75 2.60 13.30
N HIS A 247 -6.06 3.78 12.77
CA HIS A 247 -7.03 3.95 11.71
C HIS A 247 -6.32 4.19 10.38
N PHE A 248 -6.31 3.18 9.51
CA PHE A 248 -5.71 3.25 8.19
C PHE A 248 -6.73 3.74 7.16
N HIS A 249 -6.34 4.69 6.32
CA HIS A 249 -7.19 5.06 5.20
C HIS A 249 -6.37 5.33 3.94
N CYS A 250 -7.05 5.22 2.81
CA CYS A 250 -6.60 5.73 1.51
C CYS A 250 -7.83 6.31 0.82
N GLU A 251 -7.76 6.63 -0.48
CA GLU A 251 -8.94 7.19 -1.16
C GLU A 251 -10.19 6.30 -1.03
N ALA A 252 -10.10 5.02 -1.40
CA ALA A 252 -11.27 4.13 -1.44
C ALA A 252 -11.41 3.21 -0.22
N GLY A 253 -10.40 3.12 0.65
CA GLY A 253 -10.42 2.21 1.80
C GLY A 253 -10.27 0.73 1.47
N LYS A 254 -9.81 0.42 0.26
CA LYS A 254 -9.65 -0.94 -0.28
C LYS A 254 -8.18 -1.32 -0.36
N GLY A 255 -7.53 -1.16 -1.53
CA GLY A 255 -6.19 -1.69 -1.82
C GLY A 255 -5.14 -1.36 -0.75
N ARG A 256 -4.69 -0.10 -0.69
CA ARG A 256 -3.67 0.35 0.26
C ARG A 256 -4.09 0.06 1.71
N THR A 257 -5.29 0.48 2.12
CA THR A 257 -5.82 0.25 3.47
C THR A 257 -5.79 -1.21 3.90
N THR A 258 -6.27 -2.13 3.06
CA THR A 258 -6.32 -3.57 3.40
C THR A 258 -4.93 -4.19 3.40
N THR A 259 -4.03 -3.76 2.50
CA THR A 259 -2.63 -4.18 2.53
C THR A 259 -1.97 -3.82 3.86
N PHE A 260 -2.08 -2.56 4.32
CA PHE A 260 -1.48 -2.15 5.59
C PHE A 260 -2.17 -2.77 6.81
N LEU A 261 -3.49 -2.96 6.78
CA LEU A 261 -4.20 -3.72 7.82
C LEU A 261 -3.69 -5.16 7.90
N ALA A 262 -3.54 -5.85 6.77
CA ALA A 262 -3.02 -7.22 6.73
C ALA A 262 -1.57 -7.28 7.22
N MET A 263 -0.70 -6.35 6.80
CA MET A 263 0.68 -6.26 7.29
C MET A 263 0.73 -6.02 8.82
N TYR A 264 -0.08 -5.10 9.33
CA TYR A 264 -0.17 -4.83 10.76
C TYR A 264 -0.61 -6.07 11.54
N ASP A 265 -1.59 -6.77 11.00
CA ASP A 265 -2.15 -7.98 11.58
C ASP A 265 -1.11 -9.11 11.66
N MET A 266 -0.32 -9.31 10.60
CA MET A 266 0.82 -10.25 10.62
C MET A 266 1.82 -9.90 11.71
N MET A 267 2.19 -8.63 11.83
CA MET A 267 3.18 -8.19 12.80
C MET A 267 2.71 -8.34 14.25
N LYS A 268 1.43 -8.08 14.53
CA LYS A 268 0.82 -8.23 15.86
C LYS A 268 0.52 -9.69 16.22
N ASN A 269 0.18 -10.50 15.22
CA ASN A 269 -0.29 -11.87 15.38
C ASN A 269 0.56 -12.84 14.53
N PRO A 270 1.88 -12.94 14.76
CA PRO A 270 2.78 -13.74 13.93
C PRO A 270 2.47 -15.25 13.96
N GLN A 271 1.75 -15.71 14.99
CA GLN A 271 1.30 -17.10 15.13
C GLN A 271 0.13 -17.46 14.20
N VAL A 272 -0.59 -16.46 13.66
CA VAL A 272 -1.78 -16.71 12.84
C VAL A 272 -1.36 -17.01 11.39
N PRO A 273 -1.83 -18.10 10.77
CA PRO A 273 -1.50 -18.44 9.40
C PRO A 273 -1.86 -17.33 8.40
N LEU A 274 -1.03 -17.14 7.38
CA LEU A 274 -1.27 -16.14 6.31
C LEU A 274 -2.68 -16.23 5.73
N LYS A 275 -3.17 -17.44 5.43
CA LYS A 275 -4.52 -17.65 4.90
C LYS A 275 -5.59 -17.03 5.83
N ASP A 276 -5.49 -17.26 7.13
CA ASP A 276 -6.46 -16.72 8.10
C ASP A 276 -6.42 -15.19 8.16
N ILE A 277 -5.22 -14.59 8.12
CA ILE A 277 -5.06 -13.14 8.08
C ILE A 277 -5.72 -12.54 6.83
N LEU A 278 -5.45 -13.11 5.64
CA LEU A 278 -6.02 -12.60 4.40
C LEU A 278 -7.54 -12.75 4.36
N TYR A 279 -8.07 -13.89 4.83
CA TYR A 279 -9.51 -14.12 4.90
C TYR A 279 -10.17 -13.20 5.92
N ARG A 280 -9.64 -13.05 7.14
CA ARG A 280 -10.29 -12.20 8.14
C ARG A 280 -10.30 -10.74 7.72
N GLN A 281 -9.24 -10.22 7.11
CA GLN A 281 -9.21 -8.84 6.60
C GLN A 281 -10.21 -8.62 5.44
N LEU A 282 -10.40 -9.63 4.58
CA LEU A 282 -11.46 -9.63 3.59
C LEU A 282 -12.85 -9.62 4.24
N LEU A 283 -13.11 -10.53 5.18
CA LEU A 283 -14.43 -10.70 5.80
C LEU A 283 -14.82 -9.53 6.71
N LEU A 284 -13.88 -8.72 7.21
CA LEU A 284 -14.18 -7.44 7.85
C LEU A 284 -14.66 -6.37 6.85
N GLY A 285 -14.48 -6.60 5.55
CA GLY A 285 -14.92 -5.72 4.46
C GLY A 285 -13.80 -5.10 3.64
N GLY A 286 -12.56 -5.58 3.78
CA GLY A 286 -11.46 -5.23 2.89
C GLY A 286 -11.57 -5.95 1.53
N ASN A 287 -10.52 -5.82 0.70
CA ASN A 287 -10.34 -6.68 -0.48
C ASN A 287 -9.42 -7.87 -0.15
N TYR A 288 -9.51 -8.94 -0.94
CA TYR A 288 -8.53 -10.01 -0.85
C TYR A 288 -7.19 -9.52 -1.43
N VAL A 289 -6.14 -9.44 -0.60
CA VAL A 289 -4.83 -8.88 -1.01
C VAL A 289 -4.10 -9.82 -1.98
N ALA A 290 -4.26 -11.12 -1.80
CA ALA A 290 -3.70 -12.16 -2.66
C ALA A 290 -4.55 -12.49 -3.89
N TYR A 291 -5.36 -11.53 -4.35
CA TYR A 291 -6.09 -11.68 -5.61
C TYR A 291 -5.14 -11.60 -6.81
N THR A 292 -5.32 -12.51 -7.76
CA THR A 292 -4.56 -12.58 -9.00
C THR A 292 -5.50 -12.57 -10.22
N GLU A 293 -5.00 -12.05 -11.33
CA GLU A 293 -5.66 -12.13 -12.65
C GLU A 293 -4.71 -12.80 -13.66
N ASP A 294 -5.28 -13.57 -14.58
CA ASP A 294 -4.52 -14.08 -15.74
C ASP A 294 -4.21 -12.92 -16.69
N ILE A 295 -2.94 -12.55 -16.77
CA ILE A 295 -2.45 -11.43 -17.59
C ILE A 295 -2.65 -11.74 -19.09
N SER A 296 -2.56 -13.01 -19.50
CA SER A 296 -2.71 -13.40 -20.91
C SER A 296 -4.14 -13.22 -21.43
N ALA A 297 -5.12 -13.22 -20.52
CA ALA A 297 -6.54 -13.11 -20.81
C ALA A 297 -7.16 -11.75 -20.38
N SER A 298 -6.39 -10.86 -19.76
CA SER A 298 -6.90 -9.62 -19.16
C SER A 298 -6.43 -8.37 -19.91
N SER A 299 -7.38 -7.52 -20.32
CA SER A 299 -7.11 -6.16 -20.81
C SER A 299 -6.95 -5.14 -19.67
N ASN A 300 -7.08 -5.59 -18.41
CA ASN A 300 -6.98 -4.75 -17.23
C ASN A 300 -5.51 -4.41 -16.96
N TRP A 301 -5.15 -3.13 -17.14
CA TRP A 301 -3.80 -2.65 -16.84
C TRP A 301 -3.36 -2.89 -15.39
N LYS A 302 -4.30 -3.18 -14.47
CA LYS A 302 -4.01 -3.50 -13.06
C LYS A 302 -3.60 -4.96 -12.83
N ALA A 303 -3.79 -5.86 -13.78
CA ALA A 303 -3.52 -7.30 -13.60
C ALA A 303 -2.08 -7.59 -13.13
N PRO A 304 -1.02 -7.01 -13.74
CA PRO A 304 0.35 -7.20 -13.23
C PRO A 304 0.53 -6.73 -11.79
N TYR A 305 -0.10 -5.62 -11.40
CA TYR A 305 -0.04 -5.08 -10.05
C TYR A 305 -0.81 -5.92 -9.03
N TYR A 306 -1.92 -6.56 -9.42
CA TYR A 306 -2.60 -7.54 -8.55
C TYR A 306 -1.71 -8.74 -8.26
N ASN A 307 -1.10 -9.31 -9.31
CA ASN A 307 -0.20 -10.46 -9.17
C ASN A 307 1.03 -10.11 -8.34
N GLN A 308 1.60 -8.91 -8.54
CA GLN A 308 2.69 -8.42 -7.70
C GLN A 308 2.28 -8.32 -6.23
N LYS A 309 1.12 -7.72 -5.91
CA LYS A 309 0.64 -7.62 -4.52
C LYS A 309 0.41 -9.01 -3.89
N ALA A 310 -0.13 -9.95 -4.66
CA ALA A 310 -0.36 -11.31 -4.19
C ALA A 310 0.94 -12.03 -3.85
N LYS A 311 1.99 -11.82 -4.64
CA LYS A 311 3.31 -12.36 -4.33
C LYS A 311 3.96 -11.64 -3.14
N MET A 312 3.95 -10.31 -3.14
CA MET A 312 4.65 -9.52 -2.13
C MET A 312 4.03 -9.65 -0.72
N ILE A 313 2.73 -9.91 -0.60
CA ILE A 313 2.12 -10.15 0.70
C ILE A 313 2.60 -11.47 1.35
N GLU A 314 2.90 -12.49 0.55
CA GLU A 314 3.54 -13.73 1.03
C GLU A 314 4.97 -13.46 1.50
N VAL A 315 5.72 -12.64 0.77
CA VAL A 315 7.09 -12.26 1.13
C VAL A 315 7.11 -11.45 2.41
N PHE A 316 6.19 -10.50 2.57
CA PHE A 316 6.08 -9.74 3.80
C PHE A 316 5.74 -10.65 4.99
N TYR A 317 4.86 -11.64 4.79
CA TYR A 317 4.59 -12.63 5.82
C TYR A 317 5.86 -13.40 6.22
N GLN A 318 6.66 -13.87 5.25
CA GLN A 318 7.95 -14.52 5.52
C GLN A 318 8.90 -13.60 6.30
N TYR A 319 9.03 -12.33 5.91
CA TYR A 319 9.81 -11.34 6.64
C TYR A 319 9.36 -11.26 8.11
N VAL A 320 8.05 -11.22 8.37
CA VAL A 320 7.53 -11.21 9.75
C VAL A 320 7.92 -12.48 10.50
N GLN A 321 7.78 -13.66 9.89
CA GLN A 321 8.16 -14.92 10.53
C GLN A 321 9.64 -14.94 10.94
N GLU A 322 10.53 -14.41 10.11
CA GLU A 322 11.97 -14.41 10.38
C GLU A 322 12.43 -13.30 11.33
N ASN A 323 11.66 -12.20 11.46
CA ASN A 323 12.12 -10.99 12.15
C ASN A 323 11.27 -10.56 13.37
N HIS A 324 10.11 -11.17 13.63
CA HIS A 324 9.28 -10.77 14.78
C HIS A 324 9.98 -11.01 16.14
N GLN A 325 10.76 -12.09 16.27
CA GLN A 325 11.42 -12.45 17.54
C GLN A 325 12.50 -11.44 17.99
N ASN A 326 13.16 -10.78 17.04
CA ASN A 326 14.18 -9.77 17.32
C ASN A 326 13.60 -8.34 17.29
N ASN A 327 12.28 -8.19 17.29
CA ASN A 327 11.58 -6.90 17.17
C ASN A 327 11.98 -6.13 15.90
N PHE A 328 12.03 -6.82 14.76
CA PHE A 328 12.28 -6.26 13.44
C PHE A 328 13.55 -5.39 13.42
N GLN A 329 14.68 -5.97 13.86
CA GLN A 329 15.98 -5.27 13.84
C GLN A 329 16.49 -5.04 12.41
N VAL A 330 16.25 -5.99 11.50
CA VAL A 330 16.57 -5.86 10.09
C VAL A 330 15.45 -5.09 9.39
N LEU A 331 15.80 -4.04 8.66
CA LEU A 331 14.84 -3.29 7.84
C LEU A 331 14.25 -4.20 6.75
N TRP A 332 13.00 -3.97 6.39
CA TRP A 332 12.36 -4.71 5.32
C TRP A 332 13.10 -4.50 4.00
N SER A 333 13.50 -3.26 3.69
CA SER A 333 14.24 -2.97 2.46
C SER A 333 15.57 -3.70 2.37
N ASP A 334 16.27 -3.90 3.49
CA ASP A 334 17.54 -4.63 3.52
C ASP A 334 17.34 -6.14 3.51
N TRP A 335 16.32 -6.65 4.22
CA TRP A 335 15.98 -8.06 4.18
C TRP A 335 15.56 -8.48 2.76
N LEU A 336 14.74 -7.67 2.08
CA LEU A 336 14.22 -7.96 0.75
C LEU A 336 15.32 -8.09 -0.32
N LYS A 337 16.40 -7.31 -0.23
CA LYS A 337 17.55 -7.40 -1.16
C LYS A 337 18.19 -8.80 -1.17
N ASN A 338 18.23 -9.44 0.00
CA ASN A 338 18.90 -10.73 0.20
C ASN A 338 17.97 -11.94 0.03
N HIS A 339 16.66 -11.71 0.02
CA HIS A 339 15.63 -12.75 -0.09
C HIS A 339 14.90 -12.63 -1.43
N SER A 340 15.69 -12.42 -2.49
CA SER A 340 15.19 -12.35 -3.86
C SER A 340 14.22 -13.50 -4.11
N LEU A 341 13.01 -13.14 -4.55
CA LEU A 341 11.98 -14.06 -4.98
C LEU A 341 12.38 -14.84 -6.24
#